data_AF-A0A3B9I7F8-F1
#
_entry.id   AF-A0A3B9I7F8-F1
#
_cell.length_a   1.000
_cell.length_b   1.000
_cell.length_c   1.000
_cell.angle_alpha   90.00
_cell.angle_beta   90.00
_cell.angle_gamma   90.00
#
_symmetry.space_group_name_H-M   'P 1'
#
loop_
_entity.id
_entity.type
_entity.pdbx_description
1 polymer ?
#
loop_
_entity_poly.entity_id
_entity_poly.type
_entity_poly.pdbx_seq_one_letter_code
_entity_poly.pdbx_strand_id
1 'polypeptide(L)'
;MKFLKISKYYYFESLFAIKIYYAIFISILALLAFSRMSSGGNMSSSGLEFATVIFMFVVGLDSFKSDFYFSQSVSVSRKTFIKGLILGILRITVLMSVIDVFLNRIYNLFVPSPTMFDMLYTTYRDIGMRDHRTLEFIWKQSNEIHILFNTFIWQFALYTFICLVGLLITLIYYRSNKWMRVVVSISPVIFFMLMRGLGNYLTDFSGSIISFMDKAFGYSNMNSYMAVITFLVAGGIMSAFIYLLTKKAEIKE
;
A
#
# COMPACT_ATOMS: atom_id res chain seq x y z
N MET A 1 -6.12 -8.73 -27.36
CA MET A 1 -5.29 -7.50 -27.37
C MET A 1 -3.95 -7.75 -26.69
N LYS A 2 -2.83 -7.20 -27.21
CA LYS A 2 -1.47 -7.50 -26.71
C LYS A 2 -1.23 -7.09 -25.23
N PHE A 3 -1.83 -6.00 -24.75
CA PHE A 3 -1.66 -5.54 -23.35
C PHE A 3 -2.27 -6.51 -22.31
N LEU A 4 -3.35 -7.22 -22.64
CA LEU A 4 -3.95 -8.21 -21.73
C LEU A 4 -3.02 -9.40 -21.49
N LYS A 5 -2.24 -9.78 -22.51
CA LYS A 5 -1.25 -10.86 -22.40
C LYS A 5 -0.09 -10.45 -21.48
N ILE A 6 0.37 -9.20 -21.58
CA ILE A 6 1.41 -8.64 -20.68
C ILE A 6 0.90 -8.58 -19.24
N SER A 7 -0.31 -8.08 -19.03
CA SER A 7 -0.93 -8.05 -17.70
C SER A 7 -1.09 -9.45 -17.10
N LYS A 8 -1.43 -10.45 -17.93
CA LYS A 8 -1.47 -11.86 -17.52
C LYS A 8 -0.08 -12.37 -17.15
N TYR A 9 0.92 -12.10 -17.98
CA TYR A 9 2.31 -12.49 -17.74
C TYR A 9 2.82 -11.93 -16.40
N TYR A 10 2.71 -10.61 -16.21
CA TYR A 10 3.10 -9.93 -14.97
C TYR A 10 2.42 -10.53 -13.74
N TYR A 11 1.11 -10.78 -13.82
CA TYR A 11 0.36 -11.43 -12.75
C TYR A 11 0.95 -12.81 -12.39
N PHE A 12 1.24 -13.66 -13.38
CA PHE A 12 1.81 -14.99 -13.13
C PHE A 12 3.23 -14.94 -12.56
N GLU A 13 4.04 -13.98 -12.98
CA GLU A 13 5.39 -13.78 -12.45
C GLU A 13 5.32 -13.38 -10.96
N SER A 14 4.49 -12.39 -10.63
CA SER A 14 4.32 -11.96 -9.23
C SER A 14 3.64 -12.99 -8.33
N LEU A 15 2.85 -13.92 -8.88
CA LEU A 15 2.14 -14.94 -8.10
C LEU A 15 3.07 -15.83 -7.26
N PHE A 16 4.28 -16.13 -7.75
CA PHE A 16 5.23 -16.94 -6.99
C PHE A 16 5.68 -16.21 -5.72
N ALA A 17 6.05 -14.93 -5.83
CA ALA A 17 6.40 -14.10 -4.69
C ALA A 17 5.23 -13.92 -3.72
N ILE A 18 4.01 -13.71 -4.23
CA ILE A 18 2.78 -13.58 -3.43
C ILE A 18 2.52 -14.84 -2.60
N LYS A 19 2.70 -16.03 -3.17
CA LYS A 19 2.53 -17.30 -2.45
C LYS A 19 3.52 -17.45 -1.29
N ILE A 20 4.79 -17.14 -1.54
CA ILE A 20 5.83 -17.19 -0.50
C ILE A 20 5.51 -16.18 0.61
N TYR A 21 5.15 -14.95 0.23
CA TYR A 21 4.76 -13.91 1.16
C TYR A 21 3.62 -14.37 2.08
N TYR A 22 2.52 -14.88 1.52
CA TYR A 22 1.39 -15.34 2.34
C TYR A 22 1.71 -16.59 3.16
N ALA A 23 2.55 -17.50 2.67
CA ALA A 23 2.97 -18.66 3.45
C ALA A 23 3.71 -18.24 4.73
N ILE A 24 4.63 -17.27 4.62
CA ILE A 24 5.35 -16.71 5.77
C ILE A 24 4.38 -15.91 6.66
N PHE A 25 3.52 -15.07 6.07
CA PHE A 25 2.61 -14.21 6.81
C PHE A 25 1.60 -15.03 7.65
N ILE A 26 0.99 -16.05 7.06
CA ILE A 26 0.08 -16.97 7.76
C ILE A 26 0.79 -17.71 8.89
N SER A 27 2.04 -18.14 8.68
CA SER A 27 2.84 -18.78 9.73
C SER A 27 3.05 -17.85 10.94
N ILE A 28 3.38 -16.58 10.69
CA ILE A 28 3.53 -15.57 11.74
C ILE A 28 2.20 -15.34 12.47
N LEU A 29 1.08 -15.19 11.75
CA LEU A 29 -0.24 -15.02 12.36
C LEU A 29 -0.62 -16.23 13.22
N ALA A 30 -0.35 -17.45 12.75
CA ALA A 30 -0.61 -18.67 13.53
C ALA A 30 0.20 -18.71 14.83
N LEU A 31 1.47 -18.30 14.79
CA LEU A 31 2.32 -18.20 15.98
C LEU A 31 1.78 -17.16 16.98
N LEU A 32 1.33 -16.00 16.51
CA LEU A 32 0.75 -14.96 17.37
C LEU A 32 -0.58 -15.38 17.99
N ALA A 33 -1.41 -16.11 17.24
CA ALA A 33 -2.64 -16.69 17.76
C ALA A 33 -2.33 -17.74 18.85
N PHE A 34 -1.36 -18.61 18.61
CA PHE A 34 -0.92 -19.60 19.59
C PHE A 34 -0.35 -18.96 20.86
N SER A 35 0.47 -17.90 20.73
CA SER A 35 1.00 -17.19 21.89
C SER A 35 -0.09 -16.53 22.73
N ARG A 36 -1.17 -16.01 22.10
CA ARG A 36 -2.34 -15.49 22.83
C ARG A 36 -3.05 -16.59 23.62
N MET A 37 -3.24 -17.76 23.02
CA MET A 37 -3.87 -18.90 23.69
C MET A 37 -3.03 -19.36 24.89
N SER A 38 -1.71 -19.40 24.74
CA SER A 38 -0.80 -19.79 25.83
C SER A 38 -0.65 -18.76 26.95
N SER A 39 -0.90 -17.47 26.68
CA SER A 39 -0.70 -16.36 27.64
C SER A 39 -1.99 -15.93 28.36
N GLY A 40 -3.06 -16.72 28.28
CA GLY A 40 -4.32 -16.42 28.96
C GLY A 40 -5.13 -15.29 28.32
N GLY A 41 -4.93 -15.01 27.02
CA GLY A 41 -5.85 -14.16 26.24
C GLY A 41 -5.62 -12.65 26.31
N ASN A 42 -4.53 -12.18 26.93
CA ASN A 42 -4.28 -10.74 27.13
C ASN A 42 -3.52 -10.04 25.99
N MET A 43 -3.37 -10.67 24.82
CA MET A 43 -2.55 -10.14 23.72
C MET A 43 -3.40 -9.70 22.52
N SER A 44 -3.40 -8.42 22.17
CA SER A 44 -4.03 -7.91 20.94
C SER A 44 -2.99 -7.51 19.90
N SER A 45 -3.41 -7.41 18.65
CA SER A 45 -2.57 -7.01 17.52
C SER A 45 -3.30 -5.98 16.68
N SER A 46 -2.63 -5.12 15.92
CA SER A 46 -3.28 -4.14 15.03
C SER A 46 -2.45 -3.90 13.78
N GLY A 47 -3.11 -3.44 12.70
CA GLY A 47 -2.42 -2.98 11.50
C GLY A 47 -1.65 -4.06 10.73
N LEU A 48 -2.17 -5.29 10.73
CA LEU A 48 -1.58 -6.43 10.03
C LEU A 48 -1.35 -6.17 8.53
N GLU A 49 -2.20 -5.34 7.91
CA GLU A 49 -2.08 -4.97 6.51
C GLU A 49 -0.80 -4.21 6.18
N PHE A 50 -0.11 -3.64 7.17
CA PHE A 50 1.13 -2.90 6.93
C PHE A 50 2.20 -3.78 6.29
N ALA A 51 2.24 -5.07 6.65
CA ALA A 51 3.13 -6.02 6.00
C ALA A 51 2.86 -6.10 4.50
N THR A 52 1.59 -6.12 4.10
CA THR A 52 1.16 -6.14 2.70
C THR A 52 1.47 -4.82 2.00
N VAL A 53 1.35 -3.68 2.70
CA VAL A 53 1.76 -2.37 2.18
C VAL A 53 3.24 -2.38 1.79
N ILE A 54 4.10 -2.86 2.70
CA ILE A 54 5.54 -2.97 2.43
C ILE A 54 5.80 -3.94 1.29
N PHE A 55 5.15 -5.10 1.28
CA PHE A 55 5.31 -6.08 0.22
C PHE A 55 4.93 -5.51 -1.15
N MET A 56 3.79 -4.82 -1.26
CA MET A 56 3.34 -4.17 -2.50
C MET A 56 4.29 -3.06 -2.95
N PHE A 57 4.90 -2.34 -2.02
CA PHE A 57 5.95 -1.38 -2.35
C PHE A 57 7.16 -2.07 -2.99
N VAL A 58 7.63 -3.17 -2.41
CA VAL A 58 8.77 -3.96 -2.94
C VAL A 58 8.44 -4.58 -4.30
N VAL A 59 7.23 -5.13 -4.48
CA VAL A 59 6.77 -5.60 -5.79
C VAL A 59 6.85 -4.47 -6.81
N GLY A 60 6.33 -3.28 -6.48
CA GLY A 60 6.44 -2.10 -7.33
C GLY A 60 7.88 -1.73 -7.70
N LEU A 61 8.81 -1.84 -6.73
CA LEU A 61 10.23 -1.57 -6.97
C LEU A 61 10.89 -2.57 -7.96
N ASP A 62 10.46 -3.82 -7.98
CA ASP A 62 11.04 -4.86 -8.85
C ASP A 62 10.39 -4.92 -10.25
N SER A 63 9.17 -4.42 -10.37
CA SER A 63 8.26 -4.59 -11.52
C SER A 63 8.67 -3.95 -12.86
N PHE A 64 9.82 -3.28 -12.96
CA PHE A 64 10.17 -2.55 -14.18
C PHE A 64 11.25 -3.24 -15.01
N LYS A 65 12.39 -3.60 -14.41
CA LYS A 65 13.60 -3.88 -15.20
C LYS A 65 13.45 -5.14 -16.06
N SER A 66 13.20 -6.30 -15.45
CA SER A 66 13.07 -7.60 -16.14
C SER A 66 11.97 -7.57 -17.20
N ASP A 67 10.78 -7.14 -16.78
CA ASP A 67 9.58 -7.05 -17.62
C ASP A 67 9.76 -6.12 -18.84
N PHE A 68 10.45 -5.00 -18.65
CA PHE A 68 10.69 -4.05 -19.72
C PHE A 68 11.60 -4.66 -20.79
N TYR A 69 12.74 -5.28 -20.44
CA TYR A 69 13.64 -5.89 -21.42
C TYR A 69 12.96 -7.04 -22.18
N PHE A 70 12.20 -7.88 -21.49
CA PHE A 70 11.42 -8.94 -22.14
C PHE A 70 10.37 -8.38 -23.10
N SER A 71 9.69 -7.30 -22.73
CA SER A 71 8.73 -6.66 -23.62
C SER A 71 9.37 -6.08 -24.88
N GLN A 72 10.58 -5.52 -24.77
CA GLN A 72 11.31 -4.96 -25.91
C GLN A 72 11.83 -6.06 -26.84
N SER A 73 12.30 -7.20 -26.32
CA SER A 73 12.76 -8.32 -27.16
C SER A 73 11.63 -8.94 -27.98
N VAL A 74 10.39 -8.91 -27.49
CA VAL A 74 9.18 -9.38 -28.19
C VAL A 74 8.52 -8.27 -29.05
N SER A 75 9.22 -7.16 -29.33
CA SER A 75 8.73 -6.05 -30.16
C SER A 75 7.40 -5.44 -29.68
N VAL A 76 7.18 -5.42 -28.36
CA VAL A 76 5.99 -4.80 -27.76
C VAL A 76 6.23 -3.29 -27.61
N SER A 77 5.28 -2.49 -28.09
CA SER A 77 5.38 -1.03 -27.92
C SER A 77 5.28 -0.61 -26.46
N ARG A 78 6.07 0.41 -26.08
CA ARG A 78 6.14 0.95 -24.71
C ARG A 78 4.77 1.34 -24.13
N LYS A 79 3.87 1.88 -24.97
CA LYS A 79 2.49 2.23 -24.56
C LYS A 79 1.68 0.98 -24.17
N THR A 80 1.88 -0.12 -24.89
CA THR A 80 1.18 -1.39 -24.64
C THR A 80 1.73 -2.06 -23.38
N PHE A 81 3.05 -1.99 -23.17
CA PHE A 81 3.72 -2.45 -21.96
C PHE A 81 3.16 -1.77 -20.71
N ILE A 82 3.18 -0.44 -20.66
CA ILE A 82 2.72 0.32 -19.48
C ILE A 82 1.24 0.06 -19.17
N LYS A 83 0.38 0.03 -20.18
CA LYS A 83 -1.04 -0.33 -20.00
C LYS A 83 -1.20 -1.74 -19.45
N GLY A 84 -0.38 -2.69 -19.91
CA GLY A 84 -0.37 -4.06 -19.40
C GLY A 84 0.12 -4.14 -17.96
N LEU A 85 1.17 -3.39 -17.62
CA LEU A 85 1.79 -3.34 -16.31
C LEU A 85 0.84 -2.75 -15.26
N ILE A 86 0.27 -1.57 -15.53
CA ILE A 86 -0.71 -0.94 -14.63
C ILE A 86 -1.92 -1.84 -14.42
N LEU A 87 -2.43 -2.47 -15.48
CA LEU A 87 -3.54 -3.42 -15.37
C LEU A 87 -3.15 -4.67 -14.56
N GLY A 88 -1.89 -5.12 -14.66
CA GLY A 88 -1.33 -6.19 -13.85
C GLY A 88 -1.30 -5.84 -12.36
N ILE A 89 -0.79 -4.65 -12.02
CA ILE A 89 -0.79 -4.12 -10.66
C ILE A 89 -2.20 -4.10 -10.09
N LEU A 90 -3.18 -3.56 -10.83
CA LEU A 90 -4.58 -3.52 -10.39
C LEU A 90 -5.16 -4.91 -10.10
N ARG A 91 -4.80 -5.94 -10.88
CA ARG A 91 -5.26 -7.31 -10.63
C ARG A 91 -4.67 -7.89 -9.36
N ILE A 92 -3.38 -7.67 -9.13
CA ILE A 92 -2.69 -8.15 -7.93
C ILE A 92 -3.23 -7.45 -6.68
N THR A 93 -3.43 -6.13 -6.72
CA THR A 93 -3.91 -5.38 -5.55
C THR A 93 -5.34 -5.74 -5.18
N VAL A 94 -6.20 -6.05 -6.16
CA VAL A 94 -7.53 -6.64 -5.90
C VAL A 94 -7.38 -7.99 -5.22
N LEU A 95 -6.54 -8.87 -5.73
CA LEU A 95 -6.33 -10.20 -5.13
C LEU A 95 -5.83 -10.09 -3.68
N MET A 96 -4.83 -9.24 -3.42
CA MET A 96 -4.26 -9.11 -2.08
C MET A 96 -5.23 -8.46 -1.08
N SER A 97 -5.96 -7.43 -1.49
CA SER A 97 -7.00 -6.83 -0.62
C SER A 97 -8.12 -7.82 -0.28
N VAL A 98 -8.53 -8.67 -1.22
CA VAL A 98 -9.49 -9.75 -0.91
C VAL A 98 -8.90 -10.72 0.12
N ILE A 99 -7.69 -11.22 -0.12
CA ILE A 99 -7.05 -12.19 0.79
C ILE A 99 -6.85 -11.58 2.18
N ASP A 100 -6.41 -10.33 2.28
CA ASP A 100 -6.14 -9.67 3.55
C ASP A 100 -7.41 -9.44 4.38
N VAL A 101 -8.51 -9.05 3.75
CA VAL A 101 -9.81 -8.97 4.43
C VAL A 101 -10.19 -10.35 4.99
N PHE A 102 -10.10 -11.41 4.18
CA PHE A 102 -10.41 -12.77 4.66
C PHE A 102 -9.50 -13.22 5.79
N LEU A 103 -8.18 -13.02 5.65
CA LEU A 103 -7.20 -13.37 6.68
C LEU A 103 -7.45 -12.61 7.97
N ASN A 104 -7.73 -11.31 7.89
CA ASN A 104 -8.05 -10.52 9.06
C ASN A 104 -9.32 -11.03 9.76
N ARG A 105 -10.37 -11.42 9.02
CA ARG A 105 -11.60 -11.97 9.62
C ARG A 105 -11.37 -13.32 10.29
N ILE A 106 -10.58 -14.20 9.69
CA ILE A 106 -10.20 -15.48 10.31
C ILE A 106 -9.35 -15.24 11.55
N TYR A 107 -8.36 -14.35 11.47
CA TYR A 107 -7.46 -14.05 12.58
C TYR A 107 -8.19 -13.41 13.78
N ASN A 108 -9.18 -12.55 13.51
CA ASN A 108 -10.03 -11.95 14.54
C ASN A 108 -10.83 -12.95 15.38
N LEU A 109 -11.00 -14.20 14.93
CA LEU A 109 -11.60 -15.28 15.73
C LEU A 109 -10.70 -15.67 16.93
N PHE A 110 -9.39 -15.48 16.82
CA PHE A 110 -8.41 -15.87 17.82
C PHE A 110 -7.85 -14.65 18.56
N VAL A 111 -7.46 -13.61 17.82
CA VAL A 111 -6.81 -12.41 18.32
C VAL A 111 -7.57 -11.20 17.77
N PRO A 112 -8.23 -10.40 18.63
CA PRO A 112 -8.91 -9.22 18.14
C PRO A 112 -7.87 -8.26 17.55
N SER A 113 -8.09 -7.91 16.28
CA SER A 113 -7.14 -7.20 15.45
C SER A 113 -7.81 -6.23 14.49
N PRO A 114 -7.90 -4.93 14.84
CA PRO A 114 -8.45 -3.91 13.97
C PRO A 114 -7.59 -3.76 12.72
N THR A 115 -8.27 -3.63 11.59
CA THR A 115 -7.64 -3.26 10.32
C THR A 115 -7.15 -1.81 10.37
N MET A 116 -6.23 -1.43 9.48
CA MET A 116 -5.91 0.00 9.30
C MET A 116 -7.13 0.86 8.99
N PHE A 117 -8.08 0.31 8.24
CA PHE A 117 -9.35 0.95 7.97
C PHE A 117 -10.13 1.19 9.28
N ASP A 118 -10.24 0.16 10.12
CA ASP A 118 -10.95 0.28 11.40
C ASP A 118 -10.28 1.33 12.29
N MET A 119 -8.95 1.33 12.33
CA MET A 119 -8.17 2.28 13.14
C MET A 119 -8.40 3.75 12.79
N LEU A 120 -8.70 4.04 11.51
CA LEU A 120 -8.81 5.40 11.02
C LEU A 120 -10.26 5.88 10.85
N TYR A 121 -11.18 4.97 10.52
CA TYR A 121 -12.52 5.34 10.03
C TYR A 121 -13.69 4.71 10.78
N THR A 122 -13.43 3.88 11.80
CA THR A 122 -14.51 3.29 12.60
C THR A 122 -14.48 3.78 14.03
N THR A 123 -15.46 3.33 14.82
CA THR A 123 -15.55 3.61 16.27
C THR A 123 -14.30 3.18 17.05
N TYR A 124 -13.45 2.29 16.49
CA TYR A 124 -12.14 1.99 17.08
C TYR A 124 -11.31 3.26 17.33
N ARG A 125 -11.37 4.26 16.44
CA ARG A 125 -10.60 5.50 16.55
C ARG A 125 -10.83 6.20 17.89
N ASP A 126 -12.07 6.20 18.35
CA ASP A 126 -12.48 6.95 19.55
C ASP A 126 -12.51 6.06 20.79
N ILE A 127 -12.88 4.78 20.66
CA ILE A 127 -13.02 3.83 21.77
C ILE A 127 -11.67 3.17 22.13
N GLY A 128 -10.79 2.98 21.14
CA GLY A 128 -9.56 2.21 21.27
C GLY A 128 -9.80 0.70 21.46
N MET A 129 -8.72 -0.03 21.72
CA MET A 129 -8.74 -1.49 21.85
C MET A 129 -9.26 -1.98 23.22
N ARG A 130 -8.95 -1.23 24.28
CA ARG A 130 -9.21 -1.58 25.67
C ARG A 130 -9.73 -0.39 26.45
N ASP A 131 -10.58 -0.66 27.44
CA ASP A 131 -10.89 0.34 28.44
C ASP A 131 -9.63 0.67 29.24
N HIS A 132 -9.30 1.95 29.36
CA HIS A 132 -8.20 2.38 30.23
C HIS A 132 -8.50 2.17 31.71
N ARG A 133 -9.77 2.00 32.10
CA ARG A 133 -10.19 1.85 33.50
C ARG A 133 -10.29 0.40 33.94
N THR A 134 -10.93 -0.46 33.13
CA THR A 134 -11.16 -1.87 33.48
C THR A 134 -10.12 -2.82 32.85
N LEU A 135 -9.30 -2.34 31.91
CA LEU A 135 -8.34 -3.13 31.12
C LEU A 135 -9.01 -4.23 30.27
N GLU A 136 -10.34 -4.22 30.14
CA GLU A 136 -11.12 -5.16 29.35
C GLU A 136 -11.12 -4.77 27.87
N PHE A 137 -11.28 -5.76 26.99
CA PHE A 137 -11.42 -5.55 25.55
C PHE A 137 -12.84 -5.08 25.21
N ILE A 138 -12.96 -3.82 24.80
CA ILE A 138 -14.25 -3.23 24.39
C ILE A 138 -14.49 -3.40 22.89
N TRP A 139 -13.43 -3.30 22.07
CA TRP A 139 -13.61 -3.34 20.63
C TRP A 139 -13.91 -4.74 20.12
N LYS A 140 -14.91 -4.83 19.24
CA LYS A 140 -15.34 -6.05 18.57
C LYS A 140 -15.35 -5.83 17.07
N GLN A 141 -14.70 -6.74 16.33
CA GLN A 141 -14.72 -6.71 14.87
C GLN A 141 -16.16 -6.82 14.36
N SER A 142 -16.59 -5.83 13.58
CA SER A 142 -17.84 -5.92 12.85
C SER A 142 -17.63 -6.67 11.53
N ASN A 143 -18.57 -7.57 11.22
CA ASN A 143 -18.62 -8.37 10.00
C ASN A 143 -19.73 -7.90 9.05
N GLU A 144 -20.26 -6.70 9.26
CA GLU A 144 -21.25 -6.13 8.37
C GLU A 144 -20.69 -5.92 6.95
N ILE A 145 -21.51 -6.25 5.95
CA ILE A 145 -21.12 -6.21 4.53
C ILE A 145 -20.55 -4.85 4.12
N HIS A 146 -21.09 -3.76 4.66
CA HIS A 146 -20.67 -2.41 4.34
C HIS A 146 -19.25 -2.11 4.86
N ILE A 147 -18.91 -2.62 6.05
CA ILE A 147 -17.57 -2.49 6.64
C ILE A 147 -16.58 -3.34 5.86
N LEU A 148 -16.92 -4.60 5.53
CA LEU A 148 -16.08 -5.46 4.70
C LEU A 148 -15.75 -4.79 3.37
N PHE A 149 -16.76 -4.24 2.70
CA PHE A 149 -16.59 -3.56 1.42
C PHE A 149 -15.72 -2.30 1.54
N ASN A 150 -15.93 -1.51 2.60
CA ASN A 150 -15.15 -0.29 2.84
C ASN A 150 -13.68 -0.61 3.19
N THR A 151 -13.43 -1.65 3.99
CA THR A 151 -12.08 -2.16 4.26
C THR A 151 -11.41 -2.59 2.95
N PHE A 152 -12.10 -3.39 2.14
CA PHE A 152 -11.59 -3.89 0.85
C PHE A 152 -11.20 -2.75 -0.10
N ILE A 153 -12.12 -1.80 -0.36
CA ILE A 153 -11.89 -0.74 -1.34
C ILE A 153 -10.79 0.23 -0.87
N TRP A 154 -10.69 0.46 0.44
CA TRP A 154 -9.64 1.28 1.04
C TRP A 154 -8.27 0.62 0.92
N GLN A 155 -8.15 -0.66 1.28
CA GLN A 155 -6.91 -1.44 1.10
C GLN A 155 -6.50 -1.52 -0.37
N PHE A 156 -7.44 -1.81 -1.27
CA PHE A 156 -7.18 -1.85 -2.71
C PHE A 156 -6.60 -0.53 -3.23
N ALA A 157 -7.18 0.60 -2.86
CA ALA A 157 -6.71 1.92 -3.28
C ALA A 157 -5.31 2.21 -2.74
N LEU A 158 -5.07 1.91 -1.46
CA LEU A 158 -3.78 2.12 -0.82
C LEU A 158 -2.68 1.22 -1.42
N TYR A 159 -2.92 -0.07 -1.60
CA TYR A 159 -1.96 -1.00 -2.19
C TYR A 159 -1.61 -0.62 -3.63
N THR A 160 -2.61 -0.20 -4.41
CA THR A 160 -2.40 0.29 -5.78
C THR A 160 -1.52 1.54 -5.78
N PHE A 161 -1.83 2.52 -4.93
CA PHE A 161 -1.05 3.73 -4.81
C PHE A 161 0.41 3.43 -4.45
N ILE A 162 0.63 2.62 -3.41
CA ILE A 162 1.97 2.30 -2.91
C ILE A 162 2.79 1.51 -3.95
N CYS A 163 2.18 0.56 -4.65
CA CYS A 163 2.85 -0.17 -5.73
C CYS A 163 3.25 0.76 -6.88
N LEU A 164 2.40 1.72 -7.24
CA LEU A 164 2.72 2.73 -8.27
C LEU A 164 3.82 3.68 -7.82
N VAL A 165 3.88 4.04 -6.53
CA VAL A 165 4.98 4.83 -5.96
C VAL A 165 6.30 4.04 -6.07
N GLY A 166 6.32 2.76 -5.68
CA GLY A 166 7.50 1.90 -5.84
C GLY A 166 7.95 1.84 -7.30
N LEU A 167 7.01 1.64 -8.23
CA LEU A 167 7.32 1.59 -9.66
C LEU A 167 7.87 2.90 -10.20
N LEU A 168 7.31 4.04 -9.78
CA LEU A 168 7.80 5.35 -10.16
C LEU A 168 9.22 5.58 -9.66
N ILE A 169 9.51 5.21 -8.42
CA ILE A 169 10.85 5.28 -7.84
C ILE A 169 11.82 4.47 -8.71
N THR A 170 11.51 3.20 -9.01
CA THR A 170 12.39 2.38 -9.85
C THR A 170 12.63 2.99 -11.22
N LEU A 171 11.62 3.60 -11.83
CA LEU A 171 11.79 4.33 -13.10
C LEU A 171 12.72 5.53 -12.98
N ILE A 172 12.62 6.29 -11.90
CA ILE A 172 13.54 7.40 -11.60
C ILE A 172 14.96 6.85 -11.46
N TYR A 173 15.18 5.79 -10.68
CA TYR A 173 16.51 5.18 -10.50
C TYR A 173 17.07 4.58 -11.79
N TYR A 174 16.20 3.98 -12.62
CA TYR A 174 16.57 3.43 -13.91
C TYR A 174 17.13 4.51 -14.83
N ARG A 175 16.51 5.69 -14.85
CA ARG A 175 16.95 6.82 -15.68
C ARG A 175 18.12 7.59 -15.08
N SER A 176 18.21 7.65 -13.75
CA SER A 176 19.27 8.36 -13.04
C SER A 176 20.68 7.84 -13.33
N ASN A 177 21.61 8.76 -13.55
CA ASN A 177 23.05 8.48 -13.53
C ASN A 177 23.54 8.29 -12.08
N LYS A 178 24.80 7.88 -11.88
CA LYS A 178 25.36 7.56 -10.55
C LYS A 178 25.14 8.69 -9.54
N TRP A 179 25.28 9.94 -9.97
CA TRP A 179 25.07 11.13 -9.14
C TRP A 179 23.59 11.39 -8.82
N MET A 180 22.69 11.28 -9.80
CA MET A 180 21.27 11.53 -9.57
C MET A 180 20.62 10.47 -8.67
N ARG A 181 21.15 9.23 -8.64
CA ARG A 181 20.72 8.22 -7.66
C ARG A 181 21.02 8.65 -6.22
N VAL A 182 22.20 9.23 -6.00
CA VAL A 182 22.61 9.74 -4.68
C VAL A 182 21.71 10.91 -4.26
N VAL A 183 21.44 11.85 -5.16
CA VAL A 183 20.55 12.99 -4.91
C VAL A 183 19.14 12.52 -4.54
N VAL A 184 18.56 11.57 -5.30
CA VAL A 184 17.21 11.03 -5.03
C VAL A 184 17.15 10.29 -3.70
N SER A 185 18.20 9.55 -3.31
CA SER A 185 18.24 8.88 -2.01
C SER A 185 18.37 9.85 -0.83
N ILE A 186 19.06 10.98 -1.01
CA ILE A 186 19.31 11.97 0.05
C ILE A 186 18.15 12.99 0.16
N SER A 187 17.38 13.21 -0.92
CA SER A 187 16.31 14.22 -0.93
C SER A 187 15.27 14.08 0.19
N PRO A 188 14.83 12.87 0.61
CA PRO A 188 13.87 12.75 1.71
C PRO A 188 14.46 13.22 3.04
N VAL A 189 15.75 12.94 3.28
CA VAL A 189 16.45 13.32 4.52
C VAL A 189 16.63 14.84 4.58
N ILE A 190 17.09 15.46 3.50
CA ILE A 190 17.24 16.92 3.42
C ILE A 190 15.89 17.61 3.56
N PHE A 191 14.85 17.09 2.90
CA PHE A 191 13.49 17.63 3.00
C PHE A 191 12.97 17.58 4.44
N PHE A 192 13.14 16.44 5.14
CA PHE A 192 12.70 16.30 6.52
C PHE A 192 13.47 17.22 7.48
N MET A 193 14.79 17.36 7.27
CA MET A 193 15.62 18.30 8.04
C MET A 193 15.19 19.75 7.83
N LEU A 194 14.92 20.16 6.58
CA LEU A 194 14.40 21.48 6.24
C LEU A 194 13.04 21.75 6.88
N MET A 195 12.11 20.82 6.76
CA MET A 195 10.77 20.94 7.36
C MET A 195 10.86 21.07 8.89
N ARG A 196 11.76 20.32 9.54
CA ARG A 196 11.97 20.43 10.99
C ARG A 196 12.59 21.78 11.38
N GLY A 197 13.58 22.28 10.63
CA GLY A 197 14.23 23.56 10.90
C GLY A 197 13.33 24.78 10.67
N LEU A 198 12.45 24.70 9.68
CA LEU A 198 11.50 25.76 9.33
C LEU A 198 10.17 25.67 10.10
N GLY A 199 9.90 24.55 10.78
CA GLY A 199 8.63 24.28 11.46
C GLY A 199 8.23 25.34 12.49
N ASN A 200 9.21 25.98 13.14
CA ASN A 200 8.97 27.06 14.11
C ASN A 200 8.60 28.41 13.45
N TYR A 201 8.93 28.59 12.17
CA TYR A 201 8.67 29.82 11.41
C TYR A 201 7.48 29.71 10.44
N LEU A 202 6.97 28.48 10.23
CA LEU A 202 5.94 28.14 9.26
C LEU A 202 4.74 27.45 9.94
N THR A 203 4.38 27.86 11.17
CA THR A 203 3.25 27.29 11.93
C THR A 203 1.91 27.37 11.18
N ASP A 204 1.69 28.45 10.42
CA ASP A 204 0.47 28.61 9.61
C ASP A 204 0.46 27.67 8.39
N PHE A 205 1.63 27.40 7.81
CA PHE A 205 1.78 26.48 6.69
C PHE A 205 1.64 25.02 7.13
N SER A 206 2.20 24.66 8.30
CA SER A 206 2.02 23.31 8.86
C SER A 206 0.56 23.05 9.24
N GLY A 207 -0.13 24.03 9.83
CA GLY A 207 -1.57 23.97 10.10
C GLY A 207 -2.40 23.83 8.81
N SER A 208 -2.02 24.56 7.75
CA SER A 208 -2.66 24.44 6.44
C SER A 208 -2.47 23.05 5.82
N ILE A 209 -1.27 22.47 5.89
CA ILE A 209 -1.00 21.09 5.43
C ILE A 209 -1.85 20.09 6.21
N ILE A 210 -1.89 20.19 7.54
CA ILE A 210 -2.68 19.27 8.38
C ILE A 210 -4.17 19.36 8.01
N SER A 211 -4.70 20.58 7.83
CA SER A 211 -6.10 20.77 7.43
C SER A 211 -6.40 20.23 6.03
N PHE A 212 -5.44 20.34 5.10
CA PHE A 212 -5.53 19.75 3.78
C PHE A 212 -5.52 18.22 3.86
N MET A 213 -4.62 17.64 4.64
CA MET A 213 -4.55 16.19 4.86
C MET A 213 -5.83 15.66 5.52
N ASP A 214 -6.35 16.36 6.52
CA ASP A 214 -7.61 16.00 7.18
C ASP A 214 -8.77 15.93 6.18
N LYS A 215 -8.90 16.95 5.32
CA LYS A 215 -9.92 16.98 4.24
C LYS A 215 -9.67 15.93 3.17
N ALA A 216 -8.43 15.75 2.73
CA ALA A 216 -8.09 14.81 1.66
C ALA A 216 -8.30 13.35 2.09
N PHE A 217 -7.98 13.02 3.34
CA PHE A 217 -8.14 11.67 3.88
C PHE A 217 -9.48 11.47 4.61
N GLY A 218 -10.28 12.52 4.78
CA GLY A 218 -11.57 12.47 5.46
C GLY A 218 -11.47 12.07 6.93
N TYR A 219 -10.37 12.43 7.59
CA TYR A 219 -10.06 11.95 8.94
C TYR A 219 -11.08 12.47 9.95
N SER A 220 -11.33 13.78 10.04
CA SER A 220 -12.32 14.39 10.93
C SER A 220 -13.73 13.78 10.78
N ASN A 221 -14.21 13.64 9.54
CA ASN A 221 -15.55 13.14 9.22
C ASN A 221 -15.67 11.61 9.23
N MET A 222 -14.61 10.85 9.56
CA MET A 222 -14.55 9.39 9.45
C MET A 222 -14.95 8.87 8.05
N ASN A 223 -14.75 9.65 6.99
CA ASN A 223 -15.20 9.29 5.65
C ASN A 223 -14.06 8.62 4.85
N SER A 224 -14.06 7.30 4.84
CA SER A 224 -13.07 6.50 4.12
C SER A 224 -13.06 6.70 2.61
N TYR A 225 -14.18 7.09 2.00
CA TYR A 225 -14.25 7.30 0.54
C TYR A 225 -13.40 8.50 0.10
N MET A 226 -13.21 9.51 0.96
CA MET A 226 -12.31 10.62 0.66
C MET A 226 -10.86 10.13 0.49
N ALA A 227 -10.39 9.26 1.39
CA ALA A 227 -9.07 8.66 1.27
C ALA A 227 -8.94 7.76 0.03
N VAL A 228 -9.96 6.95 -0.27
CA VAL A 228 -10.00 6.12 -1.49
C VAL A 228 -9.82 6.98 -2.74
N ILE A 229 -10.59 8.07 -2.85
CA ILE A 229 -10.49 9.00 -3.99
C ILE A 229 -9.10 9.62 -4.04
N THR A 230 -8.56 10.08 -2.92
CA THR A 230 -7.23 10.68 -2.84
C THR A 230 -6.15 9.71 -3.32
N PHE A 231 -6.17 8.44 -2.86
CA PHE A 231 -5.22 7.43 -3.31
C PHE A 231 -5.36 7.12 -4.81
N LEU A 232 -6.59 7.03 -5.33
CA LEU A 232 -6.81 6.76 -6.75
C LEU A 232 -6.39 7.94 -7.64
N VAL A 233 -6.70 9.17 -7.24
CA VAL A 233 -6.26 10.39 -7.96
C VAL A 233 -4.75 10.49 -7.95
N ALA A 234 -4.12 10.31 -6.78
CA ALA A 234 -2.66 10.28 -6.67
C ALA A 234 -2.05 9.16 -7.52
N GLY A 235 -2.63 7.95 -7.50
CA GLY A 235 -2.23 6.83 -8.35
C GLY A 235 -2.37 7.12 -9.84
N GLY A 236 -3.41 7.84 -10.26
CA GLY A 236 -3.59 8.31 -11.63
C GLY A 236 -2.50 9.30 -12.05
N ILE A 237 -2.15 10.25 -11.18
CA ILE A 237 -1.03 11.19 -11.39
C ILE A 237 0.30 10.43 -11.50
N MET A 238 0.56 9.47 -10.61
CA MET A 238 1.76 8.64 -10.66
C MET A 238 1.82 7.84 -11.97
N SER A 239 0.70 7.26 -12.40
CA SER A 239 0.59 6.54 -13.68
C SER A 239 0.91 7.42 -14.89
N ALA A 240 0.52 8.71 -14.85
CA ALA A 240 0.89 9.67 -15.89
C ALA A 240 2.40 9.94 -15.90
N PHE A 241 3.03 10.13 -14.74
CA PHE A 241 4.49 10.29 -14.65
C PHE A 241 5.24 9.03 -15.11
N ILE A 242 4.78 7.85 -14.70
CA ILE A 242 5.28 6.55 -15.16
C ILE A 242 5.24 6.50 -16.69
N TYR A 243 4.10 6.86 -17.28
CA TYR A 243 3.93 6.90 -18.73
C TYR A 243 4.93 7.83 -19.42
N LEU A 244 5.12 9.03 -18.89
CA LEU A 244 6.06 10.02 -19.43
C LEU A 244 7.51 9.55 -19.34
N LEU A 245 7.90 8.93 -18.22
CA LEU A 245 9.25 8.44 -17.99
C LEU A 245 9.59 7.25 -18.88
N THR A 246 8.68 6.28 -19.00
CA THR A 246 8.90 5.09 -19.84
C THR A 246 8.90 5.43 -21.33
N LYS A 247 8.12 6.43 -21.78
CA LYS A 247 8.16 6.88 -23.20
C LYS A 247 9.58 7.28 -23.61
N LYS A 248 10.33 7.91 -22.70
CA LYS A 248 11.69 8.41 -22.89
C LYS A 248 12.78 7.46 -22.37
N ALA A 249 12.45 6.21 -22.02
CA ALA A 249 13.44 5.26 -21.52
C ALA A 249 14.30 4.70 -22.66
N GLU A 250 15.61 4.79 -22.56
CA GLU A 250 16.55 4.10 -23.48
C GLU A 250 16.83 2.70 -22.95
N ILE A 251 17.09 1.75 -23.86
CA ILE A 251 17.51 0.39 -23.49
C ILE A 251 18.95 0.53 -23.00
N LYS A 252 19.16 0.50 -21.68
CA LYS A 252 20.50 0.49 -21.10
C LYS A 252 21.05 -0.93 -21.16
N GLU A 253 22.17 -1.15 -21.82
CA GLU A 253 22.94 -2.40 -21.72
C GLU A 253 23.53 -2.57 -20.30
#